data_AF-Q02AJ3-F1
#
_entry.id   AF-Q02AJ3-F1
#
_cell.length_a   1.000
_cell.length_b   1.000
_cell.length_c   1.000
_cell.angle_alpha   90.00
_cell.angle_beta   90.00
_cell.angle_gamma   90.00
#
_symmetry.space_group_name_H-M   'P 1'
#
loop_
_entity.id
_entity.type
_entity.pdbx_description
1 polymer ?
#
loop_
_entity_poly.entity_id
_entity_poly.type
_entity_poly.pdbx_seq_one_letter_code
_entity_poly.pdbx_strand_id
1 'polypeptide(L)'
;MLKPTDWDVVAANPEFRSLMRAKKRFIVPATLAFIVYYFALPVLVGYAPAFMATPVIGPVNIAYLFALSQFFVAWLIAFLYVRAAERFDQQGRRVLEHLDRHNAGKEPR
;
A
#
# COMPACT_ATOMS: atom_id res chain seq x y z
N MET A 1 -7.42 18.26 -26.24
CA MET A 1 -8.48 18.24 -25.22
C MET A 1 -8.69 16.79 -24.80
N LEU A 2 -8.40 16.44 -23.54
CA LEU A 2 -8.66 15.10 -23.01
C LEU A 2 -10.18 14.86 -23.04
N LYS A 3 -10.67 13.87 -23.79
CA LYS A 3 -12.10 13.48 -23.82
C LYS A 3 -12.54 13.12 -22.39
N PRO A 4 -13.81 13.36 -22.01
CA PRO A 4 -14.34 12.88 -20.74
C PRO A 4 -14.12 11.37 -20.69
N THR A 5 -13.24 10.91 -19.82
CA THR A 5 -12.98 9.48 -19.63
C THR A 5 -14.26 8.84 -19.13
N ASP A 6 -14.81 7.93 -19.93
CA ASP A 6 -15.91 7.08 -19.54
C ASP A 6 -15.39 6.09 -18.48
N TRP A 7 -15.41 6.52 -17.22
CA TRP A 7 -14.86 5.78 -16.07
C TRP A 7 -15.53 4.41 -15.91
N ASP A 8 -16.77 4.27 -16.37
CA ASP A 8 -17.52 3.02 -16.33
C ASP A 8 -16.93 1.99 -17.31
N VAL A 9 -16.49 2.43 -18.49
CA VAL A 9 -15.77 1.56 -19.46
C VAL A 9 -14.43 1.09 -18.91
N VAL A 10 -13.71 1.98 -18.21
CA VAL A 10 -12.41 1.62 -17.58
C VAL A 10 -12.63 0.68 -16.39
N ALA A 11 -13.65 0.91 -15.56
CA ALA A 11 -13.97 0.07 -14.40
C ALA A 11 -14.55 -1.31 -14.80
N ALA A 12 -15.19 -1.40 -15.95
CA ALA A 12 -15.67 -2.65 -16.55
C ALA A 12 -14.53 -3.50 -17.16
N ASN A 13 -13.38 -2.89 -17.47
CA ASN A 13 -12.27 -3.60 -18.10
C ASN A 13 -11.68 -4.69 -17.15
N PRO A 14 -11.65 -5.97 -17.57
CA PRO A 14 -11.11 -7.06 -16.77
C PRO A 14 -9.62 -6.89 -16.40
N GLU A 15 -8.82 -6.26 -17.27
CA GLU A 15 -7.41 -5.96 -16.97
C GLU A 15 -7.27 -4.96 -15.82
N PHE A 16 -8.12 -3.92 -15.79
CA PHE A 16 -8.13 -2.94 -14.70
C PHE A 16 -8.54 -3.57 -13.36
N ARG A 17 -9.54 -4.46 -13.38
CA ARG A 17 -9.95 -5.22 -12.18
C ARG A 17 -8.83 -6.14 -11.69
N SER A 18 -8.08 -6.75 -12.59
CA SER A 18 -6.92 -7.60 -12.24
C SER A 18 -5.80 -6.79 -11.57
N LEU A 19 -5.53 -5.58 -12.08
CA LEU A 19 -4.57 -4.64 -11.53
C LEU A 19 -4.97 -4.20 -10.12
N MET A 20 -6.25 -3.85 -9.92
CA MET A 20 -6.77 -3.47 -8.60
C MET A 20 -6.72 -4.62 -7.60
N ARG A 21 -7.02 -5.86 -8.01
CA ARG A 21 -6.87 -7.04 -7.14
C ARG A 21 -5.41 -7.26 -6.75
N ALA A 22 -4.47 -7.11 -7.68
CA ALA A 22 -3.04 -7.27 -7.40
C ALA A 22 -2.56 -6.21 -6.40
N LYS A 23 -2.96 -4.94 -6.57
CA LYS A 23 -2.69 -3.86 -5.60
C LYS A 23 -3.26 -4.18 -4.21
N LYS A 24 -4.55 -4.54 -4.14
CA LYS A 24 -5.23 -4.85 -2.87
C LYS A 24 -4.60 -6.03 -2.14
N ARG A 25 -4.19 -7.08 -2.87
CA ARG A 25 -3.54 -8.27 -2.27
C ARG A 25 -2.21 -7.94 -1.59
N PHE A 26 -1.55 -6.86 -2.00
CA PHE A 26 -0.34 -6.38 -1.36
C PHE A 26 -0.63 -5.39 -0.22
N ILE A 27 -1.48 -4.39 -0.49
CA ILE A 27 -1.75 -3.29 0.45
C ILE A 27 -2.54 -3.77 1.68
N VAL A 28 -3.59 -4.56 1.48
CA VAL A 28 -4.51 -4.94 2.58
C VAL A 28 -3.79 -5.71 3.71
N PRO A 29 -2.98 -6.76 3.42
CA PRO A 29 -2.23 -7.43 4.47
C PRO A 29 -1.19 -6.52 5.15
N ALA A 30 -0.52 -5.65 4.38
CA ALA A 30 0.47 -4.71 4.92
C ALA A 30 -0.18 -3.69 5.86
N THR A 31 -1.32 -3.14 5.49
CA THR A 31 -2.11 -2.23 6.34
C THR A 31 -2.59 -2.96 7.60
N LEU A 32 -3.09 -4.19 7.48
CA LEU A 32 -3.54 -4.95 8.65
C LEU A 32 -2.37 -5.24 9.60
N ALA A 33 -1.22 -5.67 9.08
CA ALA A 33 -0.02 -5.89 9.87
C ALA A 33 0.46 -4.60 10.56
N PHE A 34 0.43 -3.47 9.86
CA PHE A 34 0.76 -2.17 10.43
C PHE A 34 -0.20 -1.77 11.56
N ILE A 35 -1.50 -1.94 11.38
CA ILE A 35 -2.51 -1.64 12.41
C ILE A 35 -2.26 -2.49 13.65
N VAL A 36 -2.09 -3.81 13.48
CA VAL A 36 -1.80 -4.72 14.61
C VAL A 36 -0.52 -4.30 15.33
N TYR A 37 0.55 -4.00 14.57
CA TYR A 37 1.82 -3.56 15.14
C TYR A 37 1.71 -2.20 15.86
N TYR A 38 0.95 -1.27 15.29
CA TYR A 38 0.72 0.05 15.86
C TYR A 38 0.00 -0.03 17.21
N PHE A 39 -1.10 -0.80 17.27
CA PHE A 39 -1.87 -1.00 18.50
C PHE A 39 -1.20 -1.93 19.50
N ALA A 40 -0.22 -2.73 19.10
CA ALA A 40 0.55 -3.55 20.03
C ALA A 40 1.25 -2.69 21.09
N LEU A 41 1.69 -1.47 20.76
CA LEU A 41 2.33 -0.57 21.74
C LEU A 41 1.40 -0.21 22.90
N PRO A 42 0.23 0.45 22.71
CA PRO A 42 -0.65 0.80 23.82
C PRO A 42 -1.19 -0.43 24.56
N VAL A 43 -1.40 -1.55 23.85
CA VAL A 43 -1.78 -2.83 24.48
C VAL A 43 -0.67 -3.32 25.40
N LEU A 44 0.59 -3.41 24.94
CA LEU A 44 1.70 -3.85 25.77
C LEU A 44 1.98 -2.89 26.93
N VAL A 45 1.85 -1.58 26.71
CA VAL A 45 2.01 -0.59 27.79
C VAL A 45 0.92 -0.75 28.86
N GLY A 46 -0.33 -1.03 28.47
CA GLY A 46 -1.43 -1.22 29.40
C GLY A 46 -1.43 -2.55 30.14
N TYR A 47 -1.10 -3.65 29.46
CA TYR A 47 -1.17 -5.01 30.02
C TYR A 47 0.18 -5.53 30.55
N ALA A 48 1.31 -5.03 30.04
CA ALA A 48 2.65 -5.43 30.44
C ALA A 48 3.57 -4.21 30.72
N PRO A 49 3.16 -3.28 31.61
CA PRO A 49 3.91 -2.05 31.87
C PRO A 49 5.33 -2.30 32.38
N ALA A 50 5.54 -3.33 33.22
CA ALA A 50 6.85 -3.68 33.76
C ALA A 50 7.83 -4.11 32.65
N PHE A 51 7.36 -4.88 31.66
CA PHE A 51 8.16 -5.25 30.51
C PHE A 51 8.50 -4.00 29.68
N MET A 52 7.51 -3.19 29.34
CA MET A 52 7.70 -1.99 28.52
C MET A 52 8.59 -0.93 29.18
N ALA A 53 8.61 -0.87 30.52
CA ALA A 53 9.47 0.02 31.30
C ALA A 53 10.91 -0.48 31.45
N THR A 54 11.23 -1.68 30.97
CA THR A 54 12.58 -2.26 31.11
C THR A 54 13.61 -1.36 30.41
N PRO A 55 14.59 -0.81 31.15
CA PRO A 55 15.61 0.06 30.58
C PRO A 55 16.56 -0.75 29.69
N VAL A 56 17.01 -0.13 28.60
CA VAL A 56 17.96 -0.72 27.65
C VAL A 56 19.25 0.07 27.64
N ILE A 57 19.17 1.39 27.45
CA ILE A 57 20.33 2.30 27.48
C ILE A 57 19.94 3.61 28.17
N GLY A 58 20.48 3.85 29.36
CA GLY A 58 20.15 5.03 30.15
C GLY A 58 18.63 5.13 30.40
N PRO A 59 17.98 6.28 30.11
CA PRO A 59 16.54 6.44 30.29
C PRO A 59 15.69 5.78 29.17
N VAL A 60 16.33 5.22 28.13
CA VAL A 60 15.63 4.58 27.01
C VAL A 60 15.23 3.17 27.41
N ASN A 61 13.92 2.93 27.50
CA ASN A 61 13.30 1.63 27.77
C ASN A 61 12.75 0.97 26.49
N ILE A 62 12.22 -0.24 26.64
CA ILE A 62 11.61 -1.01 25.54
C ILE A 62 10.48 -0.23 24.86
N ALA A 63 9.65 0.51 25.60
CA ALA A 63 8.57 1.31 25.02
C ALA A 63 9.08 2.35 24.03
N TYR A 64 10.17 3.06 24.35
CA TYR A 64 10.79 4.01 23.44
C TYR A 64 11.36 3.34 22.20
N LEU A 65 12.02 2.19 22.34
CA LEU A 65 12.53 1.44 21.19
C LEU A 65 11.39 0.94 20.29
N PHE A 66 10.30 0.46 20.87
CA PHE A 66 9.12 0.02 20.12
C PHE A 66 8.45 1.19 19.40
N ALA A 67 8.32 2.35 20.04
CA ALA A 67 7.80 3.55 19.39
C ALA A 67 8.68 3.97 18.20
N LEU A 68 10.01 3.90 18.36
CA LEU A 68 10.94 4.21 17.28
C LEU A 68 10.85 3.20 16.13
N SER A 69 10.69 1.90 16.42
CA SER A 69 10.56 0.88 15.38
C SER A 69 9.30 1.04 14.53
N GLN A 70 8.25 1.71 15.01
CA GLN A 70 7.07 2.03 14.20
C GLN A 70 7.43 2.85 12.94
N PHE A 71 8.38 3.78 13.03
CA PHE A 71 8.86 4.56 11.88
C PHE A 71 9.54 3.67 10.84
N PHE A 72 10.40 2.75 11.29
CA PHE A 72 11.06 1.79 10.40
C PHE A 72 10.07 0.85 9.72
N VAL A 73 9.03 0.39 10.42
CA VAL A 73 7.96 -0.41 9.82
C VAL A 73 7.21 0.38 8.75
N ALA A 74 6.89 1.65 9.00
CA ALA A 74 6.22 2.50 8.01
C ALA A 74 7.09 2.68 6.75
N TRP A 75 8.38 2.99 6.92
CA TRP A 75 9.31 3.09 5.80
C TRP A 75 9.50 1.77 5.05
N LEU A 76 9.57 0.64 5.76
CA LEU A 76 9.64 -0.68 5.14
C LEU A 76 8.41 -0.95 4.27
N ILE A 77 7.21 -0.66 4.77
CA ILE A 77 5.97 -0.83 4.00
C ILE A 77 5.96 0.09 2.78
N ALA A 78 6.37 1.36 2.93
CA ALA A 78 6.46 2.30 1.82
C ALA A 78 7.46 1.83 0.76
N PHE A 79 8.64 1.36 1.17
CA PHE A 79 9.65 0.82 0.27
C PHE A 79 9.16 -0.42 -0.48
N LEU A 80 8.56 -1.38 0.23
CA LEU A 80 8.00 -2.58 -0.38
C LEU A 80 6.85 -2.23 -1.34
N TYR A 81 6.06 -1.20 -1.02
CA TYR A 81 5.02 -0.67 -1.90
C TYR A 81 5.61 -0.08 -3.18
N VAL A 82 6.62 0.79 -3.11
CA VAL A 82 7.27 1.37 -4.29
C VAL A 82 7.81 0.27 -5.21
N ARG A 83 8.45 -0.75 -4.63
CA ARG A 83 8.96 -1.90 -5.40
C ARG A 83 7.83 -2.72 -6.05
N ALA A 84 6.67 -2.84 -5.39
CA ALA A 84 5.49 -3.47 -5.98
C ALA A 84 4.84 -2.57 -7.06
N ALA A 85 4.91 -1.25 -6.90
CA ALA A 85 4.33 -0.27 -7.80
C ALA A 85 4.94 -0.32 -9.19
N GLU A 86 6.24 -0.59 -9.32
CA GLU A 86 6.89 -0.79 -10.62
C GLU A 86 6.20 -1.86 -11.47
N ARG A 87 5.74 -2.96 -10.84
CA ARG A 87 4.97 -4.01 -11.54
C ARG A 87 3.58 -3.54 -11.94
N PHE A 88 2.93 -2.75 -11.08
CA PHE A 88 1.61 -2.19 -11.38
C PHE A 88 1.66 -1.15 -12.50
N ASP A 89 2.73 -0.37 -12.59
CA ASP A 89 2.92 0.64 -13.62
C ASP A 89 3.12 -0.01 -15.00
N GLN A 90 3.84 -1.14 -15.07
CA GLN A 90 3.94 -1.93 -16.30
C GLN A 90 2.58 -2.46 -16.76
N GLN A 91 1.74 -2.93 -15.83
CA GLN A 91 0.38 -3.39 -16.14
C GLN A 91 -0.52 -2.24 -16.57
N GLY A 92 -0.41 -1.07 -15.93
CA GLY A 92 -1.17 0.12 -16.29
C GLY A 92 -0.88 0.60 -17.71
N ARG A 93 0.39 0.58 -18.14
CA ARG A 93 0.78 0.92 -19.52
C ARG A 93 0.10 0.02 -20.56
N ARG A 94 -0.02 -1.28 -20.29
CA ARG A 94 -0.71 -2.22 -21.20
C ARG A 94 -2.20 -1.91 -21.36
N VAL A 95 -2.86 -1.51 -20.28
CA VAL A 95 -4.28 -1.10 -20.31
C VAL A 95 -4.47 0.17 -21.13
N LEU A 96 -3.57 1.15 -20.96
CA LEU A 96 -3.57 2.40 -21.74
C LEU A 96 -3.38 2.11 -23.24
N GLU A 97 -2.42 1.26 -23.62
CA GLU A 97 -2.18 0.86 -25.02
C GLU A 97 -3.38 0.12 -25.65
N HIS A 98 -4.14 -0.65 -24.87
CA HIS A 98 -5.35 -1.31 -25.35
C HIS A 98 -6.49 -0.31 -25.61
N LEU A 99 -6.64 0.67 -24.72
CA LEU A 99 -7.67 1.72 -24.84
C LEU A 99 -7.38 2.66 -26.00
N ASP A 100 -6.13 3.05 -26.21
CA ASP A 100 -5.73 3.90 -27.34
C ASP A 100 -5.98 3.22 -28.69
N ARG A 101 -5.68 1.91 -28.82
CA ARG A 101 -6.00 1.15 -30.04
C ARG A 101 -7.50 1.00 -30.30
N HIS A 102 -8.29 0.78 -29.25
CA HIS A 102 -9.75 0.69 -29.39
C HIS A 102 -10.40 2.04 -29.75
N ASN A 103 -9.82 3.16 -29.29
CA ASN A 103 -10.27 4.50 -29.67
C ASN A 103 -9.85 4.89 -31.10
N ALA A 104 -8.65 4.51 -31.55
CA ALA A 104 -8.17 4.75 -32.91
C ALA A 104 -8.98 4.00 -33.98
N GLY A 105 -9.56 2.84 -33.65
CA GLY A 105 -10.46 2.09 -34.53
C GLY A 105 -11.88 2.66 -34.66
N LYS A 106 -12.25 3.65 -33.84
CA LYS A 106 -13.59 4.28 -33.83
C LYS A 106 -13.64 5.65 -34.52
N GLU A 107 -12.56 6.12 -35.13
CA GLU A 107 -12.55 7.34 -35.94
C GLU A 107 -13.08 7.03 -37.35
N PRO A 108 -14.29 7.50 -37.73
CA PRO A 108 -14.72 7.45 -39.12
C PRO A 108 -14.01 8.58 -39.86
N ARG A 109 -13.35 8.24 -40.97
CA ARG A 109 -12.81 9.19 -41.93
C ARG A 109 -13.91 10.02 -42.58
#